data_AF-A0A2T3AV62-F1
#
_entry.id   AF-A0A2T3AV62-F1
#
_cell.length_a   1.000
_cell.length_b   1.000
_cell.length_c   1.000
_cell.angle_alpha   90.00
_cell.angle_beta   90.00
_cell.angle_gamma   90.00
#
_symmetry.space_group_name_H-M   'P 1'
#
loop_
_entity.id
_entity.type
_entity.pdbx_description
1 polymer ?
#
loop_
_entity_poly.entity_id
_entity_poly.type
_entity_poly.pdbx_seq_one_letter_code
_entity_poly.pdbx_strand_id
1 'polypeptide(L)'
;MIPHLINTYHLDVNAHDSCGGLNELVKWDVTQHGSPLNYAVYYRNVPAAEVLLKYGANIGDACAIAIEKKSAPAVKLLLDAGADPSRGLGIAITQGFLEGAQLCLEYGGDIAIGEARDEYHAGFGGPYTGMSSEMRKLLDVWKDKRLQDVKA
;
A
#
# COMPACT_ATOMS: atom_id res chain seq x y z
N MET A 1 -21.26 6.91 11.61
CA MET A 1 -22.00 6.30 10.48
C MET A 1 -21.46 4.90 10.13
N ILE A 2 -20.17 4.74 9.78
CA ILE A 2 -19.59 3.41 9.47
C ILE A 2 -19.74 2.38 10.61
N PRO A 3 -19.45 2.69 11.89
CA PRO A 3 -19.65 1.72 12.98
C PRO A 3 -21.10 1.28 13.16
N HIS A 4 -22.06 2.17 12.85
CA HIS A 4 -23.48 1.85 12.93
C HIS A 4 -23.89 0.86 11.82
N LEU A 5 -23.33 1.00 10.62
CA LEU A 5 -23.54 0.05 9.52
C LEU A 5 -22.98 -1.34 9.85
N ILE A 6 -21.77 -1.41 10.41
CA ILE A 6 -21.14 -2.67 10.78
C ILE A 6 -21.91 -3.36 11.91
N ASN A 7 -22.23 -2.62 12.99
CA ASN A 7 -22.84 -3.23 14.18
C ASN A 7 -24.34 -3.49 14.05
N THR A 8 -25.08 -2.68 13.30
CA THR A 8 -26.55 -2.76 13.21
C THR A 8 -27.00 -3.57 12.00
N TYR A 9 -26.28 -3.45 10.89
CA TYR A 9 -26.64 -4.08 9.61
C TYR A 9 -25.69 -5.22 9.24
N HIS A 10 -24.75 -5.59 10.12
CA HIS A 10 -23.77 -6.66 9.90
C HIS A 10 -23.03 -6.49 8.56
N LEU A 11 -22.67 -5.25 8.22
CA LEU A 11 -21.94 -4.95 7.00
C LEU A 11 -20.63 -5.75 6.97
N ASP A 12 -20.47 -6.55 5.91
CA ASP A 12 -19.21 -7.25 5.65
C ASP A 12 -18.13 -6.23 5.26
N VAL A 13 -17.16 -6.02 6.15
CA VAL A 13 -16.03 -5.10 5.95
C VAL A 13 -15.07 -5.59 4.86
N ASN A 14 -15.17 -6.86 4.49
CA ASN A 14 -14.41 -7.51 3.43
C ASN A 14 -15.25 -7.77 2.18
N ALA A 15 -16.45 -7.18 2.10
CA ALA A 15 -17.31 -7.29 0.93
C ALA A 15 -16.49 -7.00 -0.33
N HIS A 16 -16.39 -7.99 -1.21
CA HIS A 16 -15.65 -7.87 -2.45
C HIS A 16 -16.65 -7.81 -3.61
N ASP A 17 -16.77 -6.65 -4.26
CA ASP A 17 -17.62 -6.55 -5.44
C ASP A 17 -16.87 -7.02 -6.69
N SER A 18 -16.71 -8.34 -6.80
CA SER A 18 -16.25 -8.98 -8.04
C SER A 18 -17.35 -9.03 -9.11
N CYS A 19 -18.60 -8.65 -8.76
CA CYS A 19 -19.78 -8.93 -9.56
C CYS A 19 -20.35 -7.69 -10.28
N GLY A 20 -19.81 -6.49 -10.03
CA GLY A 20 -20.30 -5.23 -10.61
C GLY A 20 -21.63 -4.73 -10.00
N GLY A 21 -22.03 -5.28 -8.85
CA GLY A 21 -23.28 -4.96 -8.17
C GLY A 21 -24.55 -5.13 -9.02
N LEU A 22 -25.66 -4.51 -8.60
CA LEU A 22 -26.96 -4.46 -9.30
C LEU A 22 -26.91 -3.70 -10.65
N ASN A 23 -25.73 -3.29 -11.12
CA ASN A 23 -25.52 -2.63 -12.41
C ASN A 23 -25.11 -3.66 -13.47
N GLU A 24 -25.99 -4.63 -13.72
CA GLU A 24 -25.84 -5.64 -14.78
C GLU A 24 -25.71 -5.05 -16.20
N LEU A 25 -25.81 -3.73 -16.36
CA LEU A 25 -25.86 -3.03 -17.65
C LEU A 25 -24.57 -2.30 -18.03
N VAL A 26 -23.52 -2.28 -17.20
CA VAL A 26 -22.25 -1.63 -17.57
C VAL A 26 -21.13 -2.66 -17.64
N LYS A 27 -20.89 -3.15 -18.86
CA LYS A 27 -19.93 -4.20 -19.19
C LYS A 27 -18.45 -3.78 -19.11
N TRP A 28 -18.12 -2.71 -18.37
CA TRP A 28 -16.78 -2.14 -18.32
C TRP A 28 -16.46 -1.61 -16.92
N ASP A 29 -15.29 -2.02 -16.44
CA ASP A 29 -14.67 -1.71 -15.14
C ASP A 29 -15.23 -2.50 -13.94
N VAL A 30 -14.82 -3.78 -13.88
CA VAL A 30 -14.64 -4.48 -12.60
C VAL A 30 -14.07 -3.47 -11.60
N THR A 31 -14.75 -3.28 -10.47
CA THR A 31 -14.35 -2.29 -9.46
C THR A 31 -12.89 -2.55 -9.07
N GLN A 32 -11.94 -1.76 -9.61
CA GLN A 32 -10.50 -2.05 -9.46
C GLN A 32 -10.02 -1.99 -8.00
N HIS A 33 -10.90 -1.53 -7.11
CA HIS A 33 -10.66 -1.30 -5.69
C HIS A 33 -11.65 -2.09 -4.85
N GLY A 34 -12.10 -3.27 -5.29
CA GLY A 34 -13.30 -3.97 -4.83
C GLY A 34 -13.53 -4.23 -3.33
N SER A 35 -12.71 -3.75 -2.38
CA SER A 35 -13.01 -3.74 -0.94
C SER A 35 -13.33 -2.33 -0.40
N PRO A 36 -14.17 -2.19 0.65
CA PRO A 36 -14.44 -0.91 1.30
C PRO A 36 -13.17 -0.18 1.76
N LEU A 37 -12.15 -0.92 2.19
CA LEU A 37 -10.87 -0.38 2.62
C LEU A 37 -10.11 0.26 1.45
N ASN A 38 -10.05 -0.42 0.31
CA ASN A 38 -9.40 0.10 -0.89
C ASN A 38 -10.03 1.43 -1.33
N TYR A 39 -11.36 1.55 -1.28
CA TYR A 39 -12.06 2.81 -1.55
C TYR A 39 -11.72 3.91 -0.53
N ALA A 40 -11.72 3.59 0.77
CA ALA A 40 -11.35 4.55 1.80
C ALA A 40 -9.93 5.10 1.57
N VAL A 41 -8.99 4.22 1.20
CA VAL A 41 -7.61 4.59 0.90
C VAL A 41 -7.50 5.37 -0.41
N TYR A 42 -8.22 4.96 -1.45
CA TYR A 42 -8.25 5.64 -2.76
C TYR A 42 -8.69 7.11 -2.62
N TYR A 43 -9.75 7.35 -1.83
CA TYR A 43 -10.25 8.69 -1.54
C TYR A 43 -9.51 9.38 -0.39
N ARG A 44 -8.40 8.80 0.11
CA ARG A 44 -7.57 9.33 1.20
C ARG A 44 -8.34 9.60 2.50
N ASN A 45 -9.42 8.86 2.74
CA ASN A 45 -10.22 8.95 3.94
C ASN A 45 -9.61 8.08 5.06
N VAL A 46 -8.58 8.63 5.70
CA VAL A 46 -7.83 7.98 6.80
C VAL A 46 -8.75 7.55 7.95
N PRO A 47 -9.71 8.38 8.44
CA PRO A 47 -10.62 7.96 9.51
C PRO A 47 -11.51 6.76 9.13
N ALA A 48 -11.98 6.71 7.88
CA ALA A 48 -12.78 5.57 7.41
C ALA A 48 -11.93 4.30 7.31
N ALA A 49 -10.70 4.40 6.80
CA ALA A 49 -9.77 3.29 6.73
C ALA A 49 -9.40 2.76 8.13
N GLU A 50 -9.18 3.65 9.11
CA GLU A 50 -8.91 3.27 10.49
C GLU A 50 -10.04 2.44 11.09
N VAL A 51 -11.28 2.89 10.91
CA VAL A 51 -12.46 2.18 11.40
C VAL A 51 -12.54 0.81 10.72
N LEU A 52 -12.41 0.74 9.40
CA LEU A 52 -12.49 -0.53 8.67
C LEU A 52 -11.42 -1.54 9.14
N LEU A 53 -10.19 -1.10 9.36
CA LEU A 53 -9.13 -1.97 9.88
C LEU A 53 -9.40 -2.44 11.32
N LYS A 54 -9.95 -1.59 12.19
CA LYS A 54 -10.36 -1.99 13.55
C LYS A 54 -11.41 -3.10 13.55
N TYR A 55 -12.24 -3.17 12.52
CA TYR A 55 -13.25 -4.22 12.37
C TYR A 55 -12.75 -5.44 11.56
N GLY A 56 -11.45 -5.51 11.23
CA GLY A 56 -10.85 -6.68 10.57
C GLY A 56 -10.92 -6.65 9.04
N ALA A 57 -10.94 -5.45 8.44
CA ALA A 57 -10.81 -5.33 6.99
C ALA A 57 -9.44 -5.85 6.51
N ASN A 58 -9.45 -6.61 5.42
CA ASN A 58 -8.26 -7.17 4.79
C ASN A 58 -7.47 -6.06 4.10
N ILE A 59 -6.18 -5.96 4.45
CA ILE A 59 -5.27 -4.97 3.90
C ILE A 59 -5.10 -5.13 2.38
N GLY A 60 -5.00 -6.36 1.88
CA GLY A 60 -4.94 -6.67 0.45
C GLY A 60 -4.02 -5.73 -0.34
N ASP A 61 -4.56 -5.11 -1.39
CA ASP A 61 -3.86 -4.13 -2.23
C ASP A 61 -4.01 -2.68 -1.74
N ALA A 62 -4.61 -2.43 -0.58
CA ALA A 62 -4.78 -1.08 -0.03
C ALA A 62 -3.43 -0.37 0.13
N CYS A 63 -2.36 -1.09 0.50
CA CYS A 63 -1.02 -0.52 0.62
C CYS A 63 -0.47 -0.07 -0.73
N ALA A 64 -0.72 -0.83 -1.80
CA ALA A 64 -0.35 -0.45 -3.16
C ALA A 64 -1.07 0.84 -3.57
N ILE A 65 -2.39 0.89 -3.36
CA ILE A 65 -3.23 2.05 -3.69
C ILE A 65 -2.77 3.28 -2.88
N ALA A 66 -2.44 3.13 -1.60
CA ALA A 66 -1.95 4.24 -0.77
C ALA A 66 -0.66 4.85 -1.32
N ILE A 67 0.25 4.00 -1.82
CA ILE A 67 1.53 4.41 -2.43
C ILE A 67 1.31 5.07 -3.78
N GLU A 68 0.46 4.50 -4.65
CA GLU A 68 0.09 5.11 -5.94
C GLU A 68 -0.56 6.49 -5.74
N LYS A 69 -1.38 6.62 -4.70
CA LYS A 69 -1.97 7.90 -4.31
C LYS A 69 -0.99 8.80 -3.55
N LYS A 70 0.26 8.40 -3.30
CA LYS A 70 1.28 9.13 -2.55
C LYS A 70 0.78 9.65 -1.20
N SER A 71 0.00 8.81 -0.50
CA SER A 71 -0.63 9.15 0.77
C SER A 71 0.15 8.55 1.94
N ALA A 72 1.17 9.27 2.41
CA ALA A 72 1.95 8.90 3.59
C ALA A 72 1.09 8.52 4.83
N PRO A 73 0.04 9.27 5.21
CA PRO A 73 -0.76 8.90 6.38
C PRO A 73 -1.56 7.61 6.18
N ALA A 74 -1.99 7.31 4.95
CA ALA A 74 -2.67 6.04 4.65
C ALA A 74 -1.67 4.87 4.67
N VAL A 75 -0.46 5.05 4.12
CA VAL A 75 0.59 4.04 4.18
C VAL A 75 0.94 3.71 5.63
N LYS A 76 1.17 4.73 6.47
CA LYS A 76 1.48 4.53 7.88
C LYS A 76 0.38 3.75 8.60
N LEU A 77 -0.87 4.13 8.41
CA LEU A 77 -2.02 3.48 9.03
C LEU A 77 -2.15 2.00 8.60
N LEU A 78 -1.84 1.68 7.34
CA LEU A 78 -1.86 0.30 6.84
C LEU A 78 -0.69 -0.51 7.40
N LEU A 79 0.51 0.08 7.50
CA LEU A 79 1.66 -0.57 8.13
C LEU A 79 1.41 -0.83 9.62
N ASP A 80 0.81 0.13 10.35
CA ASP A 80 0.36 -0.04 11.74
C ASP A 80 -0.67 -1.17 11.90
N ALA A 81 -1.50 -1.39 10.89
CA ALA A 81 -2.46 -2.49 10.87
C ALA A 81 -1.85 -3.86 10.50
N GLY A 82 -0.54 -3.92 10.21
CA GLY A 82 0.18 -5.14 9.87
C GLY A 82 0.35 -5.39 8.37
N ALA A 83 0.29 -4.35 7.53
CA ALA A 83 0.62 -4.48 6.12
C ALA A 83 2.09 -4.90 5.95
N ASP A 84 2.38 -5.74 4.95
CA ASP A 84 3.75 -6.14 4.64
C ASP A 84 4.56 -4.93 4.13
N PRO A 85 5.55 -4.45 4.91
CA PRO A 85 6.36 -3.29 4.53
C PRO A 85 7.25 -3.58 3.32
N SER A 86 7.63 -4.83 3.07
CA SER A 86 8.53 -5.20 1.96
C SER A 86 7.81 -5.09 0.62
N ARG A 87 6.54 -5.53 0.58
CA ARG A 87 5.69 -5.36 -0.60
C ARG A 87 5.41 -3.88 -0.87
N GLY A 88 5.15 -3.10 0.18
CA GLY A 88 5.02 -1.64 0.09
C GLY A 88 6.29 -0.96 -0.45
N LEU A 89 7.45 -1.32 0.09
CA LEU A 89 8.74 -0.75 -0.29
C LEU A 89 9.01 -0.89 -1.79
N GLY A 90 8.81 -2.09 -2.36
CA GLY A 90 9.02 -2.32 -3.79
C GLY A 90 8.12 -1.48 -4.68
N ILE A 91 6.88 -1.21 -4.27
CA ILE A 91 5.96 -0.34 -5.01
C ILE A 91 6.42 1.12 -4.87
N ALA A 92 6.81 1.54 -3.67
CA ALA A 92 7.27 2.90 -3.41
C ALA A 92 8.54 3.25 -4.19
N ILE A 93 9.46 2.31 -4.33
CA ILE A 93 10.65 2.42 -5.17
C ILE A 93 10.25 2.66 -6.62
N THR A 94 9.41 1.79 -7.18
CA THR A 94 8.99 1.89 -8.58
C THR A 94 8.26 3.19 -8.87
N GLN A 95 7.44 3.67 -7.94
CA GLN A 95 6.66 4.91 -8.08
C GLN A 95 7.46 6.17 -7.70
N GLY A 96 8.69 6.02 -7.22
CA GLY A 96 9.53 7.12 -6.74
C GLY A 96 8.97 7.86 -5.52
N PHE A 97 8.21 7.17 -4.65
CA PHE A 97 7.62 7.76 -3.45
C PHE A 97 8.57 7.62 -2.25
N LEU A 98 9.41 8.63 -2.03
CA LEU A 98 10.46 8.63 -0.99
C LEU A 98 9.90 8.49 0.42
N GLU A 99 8.87 9.27 0.77
CA GLU A 99 8.27 9.23 2.11
C GLU A 99 7.60 7.87 2.38
N GLY A 100 6.97 7.27 1.37
CA GLY A 100 6.41 5.93 1.49
C GLY A 100 7.49 4.86 1.67
N ALA A 101 8.60 4.98 0.96
CA ALA A 101 9.74 4.08 1.11
C ALA A 101 10.39 4.21 2.50
N GLN A 102 10.56 5.44 3.01
CA GLN A 102 11.03 5.69 4.38
C GLN A 102 10.16 4.99 5.41
N LEU A 103 8.84 5.18 5.33
CA LEU A 103 7.89 4.52 6.23
C LEU A 103 8.00 3.00 6.13
N CYS A 104 8.09 2.43 4.92
CA CYS A 104 8.24 0.98 4.77
C CYS A 104 9.54 0.47 5.42
N LEU A 105 10.65 1.21 5.33
CA LEU A 105 11.93 0.86 5.96
C LEU A 105 11.87 0.94 7.49
N GLU A 106 11.19 1.96 8.03
CA GLU A 106 10.99 2.12 9.47
C GLU A 106 10.22 0.92 10.08
N TYR A 107 9.26 0.37 9.34
CA TYR A 107 8.50 -0.82 9.74
C TYR A 107 9.23 -2.14 9.42
N GLY A 108 10.48 -2.06 8.94
CA GLY A 108 11.34 -3.23 8.73
C GLY A 108 11.25 -3.87 7.34
N GLY A 109 10.76 -3.15 6.34
CA GLY A 109 10.71 -3.61 4.96
C GLY A 109 12.07 -4.08 4.43
N ASP A 110 12.06 -5.22 3.75
CA ASP A 110 13.27 -5.79 3.17
C ASP A 110 13.66 -5.06 1.87
N ILE A 111 14.84 -4.43 1.90
CA ILE A 111 15.40 -3.69 0.78
C ILE A 111 15.65 -4.60 -0.43
N ALA A 112 16.08 -5.84 -0.22
CA ALA A 112 16.40 -6.76 -1.31
C ALA A 112 15.15 -7.12 -2.13
N ILE A 113 14.00 -7.28 -1.46
CA ILE A 113 12.70 -7.51 -2.12
C ILE A 113 12.30 -6.27 -2.93
N GLY A 114 12.57 -5.08 -2.42
CA GLY A 114 12.32 -3.82 -3.11
C GLY A 114 13.17 -3.66 -4.38
N GLU A 115 14.48 -3.92 -4.29
CA GLU A 115 15.44 -3.83 -5.41
C GLU A 115 15.13 -4.87 -6.50
N ALA A 116 14.80 -6.11 -6.13
CA ALA A 116 14.42 -7.15 -7.09
C ALA A 116 13.18 -6.77 -7.92
N ARG A 117 12.20 -6.07 -7.30
CA ARG A 117 11.03 -5.54 -8.01
C ARG A 117 11.38 -4.40 -8.96
N ASP A 118 12.29 -3.51 -8.58
CA ASP A 118 12.78 -2.43 -9.44
C ASP A 118 13.45 -2.99 -10.69
N GLU A 119 14.36 -3.96 -10.53
CA GLU A 119 15.03 -4.64 -11.63
C GLU A 119 14.05 -5.33 -12.59
N TYR A 120 13.04 -6.02 -12.03
CA TYR A 120 11.99 -6.66 -12.84
C TYR A 120 11.20 -5.65 -13.68
N HIS A 121 10.82 -4.50 -13.11
CA HIS A 121 10.06 -3.47 -13.83
C HIS A 121 10.90 -2.66 -14.82
N ALA A 122 12.16 -2.36 -14.50
CA ALA A 122 13.09 -1.67 -15.40
C ALA A 122 13.44 -2.50 -16.65
N GLY A 123 13.43 -3.84 -16.54
CA GLY A 123 13.74 -4.75 -17.65
C GLY A 123 12.63 -4.92 -18.71
N PHE A 124 11.40 -4.49 -18.44
CA PHE A 124 10.23 -4.76 -19.30
C PHE A 124 9.90 -3.68 -20.33
N GLY A 125 10.81 -2.73 -20.58
CA GLY A 125 10.67 -1.73 -21.66
C GLY A 125 9.58 -0.67 -21.45
N GLY A 126 9.12 -0.48 -20.20
CA GLY A 126 8.21 0.60 -19.83
C GLY A 126 8.90 1.97 -19.69
N PRO A 127 8.14 3.07 -19.47
CA PRO A 127 8.69 4.40 -19.26
C PRO A 127 9.50 4.56 -17.95
N TYR A 128 9.50 3.54 -17.08
CA TYR A 128 10.29 3.52 -15.86
C TYR A 128 11.75 3.17 -16.16
N THR A 129 12.65 4.13 -15.93
CA THR A 129 14.10 3.98 -16.12
C THR A 129 14.82 3.39 -14.90
N GLY A 130 14.07 2.76 -13.98
CA GLY A 130 14.55 2.26 -12.69
C GLY A 130 14.56 3.31 -11.58
N MET A 131 15.04 2.90 -10.40
CA MET A 131 15.10 3.69 -9.17
C MET A 131 15.79 5.05 -9.33
N SER A 132 15.19 6.10 -8.75
CA SER A 132 15.78 7.44 -8.75
C SER A 132 17.08 7.51 -7.92
N SER A 133 17.97 8.43 -8.27
CA SER A 133 19.22 8.67 -7.53
C SER A 133 18.98 9.01 -6.05
N GLU A 134 17.87 9.68 -5.73
CA GLU A 134 17.50 10.00 -4.35
C GLU A 134 17.05 8.76 -3.58
N MET A 135 16.25 7.91 -4.21
CA MET A 135 15.80 6.64 -3.60
C MET A 135 17.00 5.72 -3.35
N ARG A 136 17.95 5.65 -4.29
CA ARG A 136 19.18 4.85 -4.13
C ARG A 136 20.01 5.32 -2.95
N LYS A 137 20.27 6.63 -2.86
CA LYS A 137 20.96 7.23 -1.71
C LYS A 137 20.27 6.89 -0.40
N LEU A 138 18.93 6.95 -0.39
CA LEU A 138 18.15 6.62 0.80
C LEU A 138 18.35 5.17 1.23
N LEU A 139 18.29 4.21 0.32
CA LEU A 139 18.51 2.80 0.61
C LEU A 139 19.95 2.53 1.07
N ASP A 140 20.95 3.18 0.46
CA ASP A 140 22.36 3.05 0.85
C ASP A 140 22.57 3.52 2.30
N VAL A 141 22.00 4.67 2.68
CA VAL A 141 22.04 5.19 4.06
C VAL A 141 21.41 4.19 5.04
N TRP A 142 20.30 3.55 4.66
CA TRP A 142 19.64 2.56 5.51
C TRP A 142 20.42 1.24 5.61
N LYS A 143 21.07 0.81 4.53
CA LYS A 143 21.98 -0.36 4.53
C LYS A 143 23.15 -0.12 5.49
N ASP A 144 23.77 1.06 5.43
CA ASP A 144 24.86 1.45 6.34
C ASP A 144 24.40 1.49 7.79
N LYS A 145 23.21 2.07 8.05
CA LYS A 145 22.64 2.12 9.41
C LYS A 145 22.41 0.73 9.99
N ARG A 146 21.80 -0.19 9.22
CA ARG A 146 21.63 -1.59 9.66
C ARG A 146 22.95 -2.30 9.92
N LEU A 147 23.99 -2.03 9.14
CA LEU A 147 25.33 -2.59 9.36
C LEU A 147 25.98 -2.05 10.64
N GLN A 148 25.64 -0.84 11.08
CA GLN A 148 26.09 -0.27 12.36
C GLN A 148 25.32 -0.87 13.54
N ASP A 149 23.99 -1.00 13.43
CA ASP A 149 23.15 -1.60 14.48
C ASP A 149 23.48 -3.09 14.75
N VAL A 150 23.95 -3.84 13.73
CA VAL A 150 24.37 -5.25 13.88
C VAL A 150 25.76 -5.39 14.52
N LYS A 151 26.56 -4.32 14.53
CA LYS A 151 27.94 -4.32 15.08
C LYS A 151 28.04 -3.73 16.49
N ALA A 152 26.94 -3.18 17.03
CA ALA A 152 26.84 -2.63 18.38
C ALA A 152 26.29 -3.66 19.37
#